data_AF-A0A1G4XGN0-F1
#
_entry.id   AF-A0A1G4XGN0-F1
#
_cell.length_a   1.000
_cell.length_b   1.000
_cell.length_c   1.000
_cell.angle_alpha   90.00
_cell.angle_beta   90.00
_cell.angle_gamma   90.00
#
_symmetry.space_group_name_H-M   'P 1'
#
loop_
_entity.id
_entity.type
_entity.pdbx_description
1 polymer ?
#
loop_
_entity_poly.entity_id
_entity_poly.type
_entity_poly.pdbx_seq_one_letter_code
_entity_poly.pdbx_strand_id
1 'polypeptide(L)'
;MPGVTTNRVPYGETGKAVQAARPPAGLGPSSRVFLRGLGQLRAPLPVLVAGVLMTVPVLALAVASVAVVLPGFSAGFWQGLFSCLLGIILFTLAGLGWRGVKRTVHLGSYDDGFFLARLSLIGLVVVGVAAIALVAQGEEMPWTMALVPAGVAFLWLPWVLLQNDAARAWPQQVELRRGVRVADAEQAACLPGVRVHTCGAFGYAYPAQPPEVVPVHDRHGSGWRVRYTCGACGEPAEQLGAALREGETPELGGSDLWWLGEQADQVCQSAPTEVDGRLVVRPVSPAALDDEPLVWCVRALRGGVRVTQQLLALVPEGADKVPGMRTAGRTVPVDQVTRAFRRDTLEQALSRRQGWLASFEAEVRRRAGAVPPVGA
;
A
#
# COMPACT_ATOMS: atom_id res chain seq x y z
N MET A 1 -26.32 -1.87 11.21
CA MET A 1 -24.87 -1.72 10.94
C MET A 1 -24.61 -0.26 10.56
N PRO A 2 -24.01 0.55 11.44
CA PRO A 2 -23.63 1.91 11.10
C PRO A 2 -22.41 1.85 10.17
N GLY A 3 -22.54 2.52 9.02
CA GLY A 3 -21.51 2.54 7.97
C GLY A 3 -20.18 3.05 8.53
N VAL A 4 -19.09 2.43 8.07
CA VAL A 4 -17.76 3.02 8.16
C VAL A 4 -17.81 4.30 7.34
N THR A 5 -18.16 5.40 8.00
CA THR A 5 -17.90 6.72 7.49
C THR A 5 -16.39 6.82 7.43
N THR A 6 -15.83 6.65 6.23
CA THR A 6 -14.64 7.43 5.87
C THR A 6 -14.89 8.81 6.43
N ASN A 7 -14.02 9.31 7.30
CA ASN A 7 -14.17 10.60 7.97
C ASN A 7 -14.15 11.69 6.87
N ARG A 8 -15.25 11.80 6.12
CA ARG A 8 -15.55 12.82 5.13
C ARG A 8 -16.01 13.98 5.96
N VAL A 9 -15.02 14.68 6.51
CA VAL A 9 -15.20 16.08 6.87
C VAL A 9 -15.90 16.73 5.68
N PRO A 10 -17.01 17.45 5.85
CA PRO A 10 -17.67 18.11 4.74
C PRO A 10 -16.71 19.15 4.17
N TYR A 11 -16.04 18.78 3.08
CA TYR A 11 -15.15 19.68 2.37
C TYR A 11 -16.01 20.68 1.60
N GLY A 12 -15.68 21.98 1.72
CA GLY A 12 -16.19 22.98 0.79
C GLY A 12 -15.84 22.62 -0.67
N GLU A 13 -16.44 23.31 -1.65
CA GLU A 13 -16.25 23.02 -3.09
C GLU A 13 -14.78 22.92 -3.51
N THR A 14 -13.90 23.70 -2.89
CA THR A 14 -12.44 23.63 -3.07
C THR A 14 -11.82 22.30 -2.60
N GLY A 15 -12.27 21.74 -1.48
CA GLY A 15 -11.77 20.46 -1.00
C GLY A 15 -12.28 19.27 -1.81
N LYS A 16 -13.45 19.37 -2.47
CA LYS A 16 -13.90 18.38 -3.46
C LYS A 16 -12.97 18.35 -4.67
N ALA A 17 -12.57 19.51 -5.19
CA ALA A 17 -11.63 19.60 -6.31
C ALA A 17 -10.26 19.02 -5.95
N VAL A 18 -9.73 19.32 -4.76
CA VAL A 18 -8.46 18.75 -4.28
C VAL A 18 -8.56 17.23 -4.12
N GLN A 19 -9.66 16.71 -3.57
CA GLN A 19 -9.87 15.26 -3.46
C GLN A 19 -10.03 14.57 -4.81
N ALA A 20 -10.74 15.20 -5.75
CA ALA A 20 -10.88 14.71 -7.12
C ALA A 20 -9.51 14.63 -7.82
N ALA A 21 -8.61 15.57 -7.53
CA ALA A 21 -7.23 15.55 -8.01
C ALA A 21 -6.34 14.49 -7.35
N ARG A 22 -6.85 13.74 -6.36
CA ARG A 22 -6.18 12.66 -5.62
C ARG A 22 -4.81 13.10 -5.07
N PRO A 23 -4.75 13.82 -3.94
CA PRO A 23 -3.49 14.27 -3.38
C PRO A 23 -2.65 13.07 -2.92
N PRO A 24 -1.31 13.18 -2.92
CA PRO A 24 -0.45 12.07 -2.53
C PRO A 24 -0.78 11.53 -1.14
N ALA A 25 -0.91 10.21 -0.99
CA ALA A 25 -1.29 9.54 0.27
C ALA A 25 -0.08 9.24 1.19
N GLY A 26 -0.28 9.30 2.52
CA GLY A 26 0.73 8.97 3.55
C GLY A 26 1.72 10.09 3.93
N LEU A 27 2.98 9.74 4.20
CA LEU A 27 4.09 10.69 4.30
C LEU A 27 5.04 10.46 3.11
N GLY A 28 5.65 11.53 2.60
CA GLY A 28 6.71 11.42 1.60
C GLY A 28 8.07 11.17 2.27
N PRO A 29 9.07 10.62 1.55
CA PRO A 29 10.42 10.54 2.07
C PRO A 29 10.91 11.95 2.44
N SER A 30 11.66 12.07 3.54
CA SER A 30 12.31 13.33 3.89
C SER A 30 13.30 13.72 2.79
N SER A 31 13.57 15.02 2.60
CA SER A 31 14.47 15.46 1.53
C SER A 31 15.89 14.87 1.68
N ARG A 32 16.34 14.61 2.91
CA ARG A 32 17.62 13.92 3.18
C ARG A 32 17.61 12.48 2.67
N VAL A 33 16.53 11.73 2.96
CA VAL A 33 16.36 10.34 2.49
C VAL A 33 16.23 10.31 0.97
N PHE A 34 15.47 11.25 0.40
CA PHE A 34 15.31 11.43 -1.04
C PHE A 34 16.66 11.61 -1.75
N LEU A 35 17.47 12.58 -1.32
CA LEU A 35 18.77 12.89 -1.93
C LEU A 35 19.76 11.74 -1.78
N ARG A 36 19.83 11.08 -0.60
CA ARG A 36 20.63 9.86 -0.43
C ARG A 36 20.16 8.73 -1.36
N GLY A 37 18.84 8.60 -1.51
CA GLY A 37 18.26 7.59 -2.39
C GLY A 37 18.50 7.82 -3.87
N LEU A 38 18.67 9.05 -4.34
CA LEU A 38 19.03 9.30 -5.74
C LEU A 38 20.36 8.62 -6.11
N GLY A 39 21.34 8.65 -5.22
CA GLY A 39 22.63 7.97 -5.43
C GLY A 39 22.56 6.45 -5.30
N GLN A 40 21.71 5.94 -4.41
CA GLN A 40 21.59 4.50 -4.12
C GLN A 40 20.65 3.75 -5.08
N LEU A 41 19.53 4.38 -5.44
CA LEU A 41 18.53 3.79 -6.33
C LEU A 41 18.89 3.97 -7.80
N ARG A 42 19.59 5.05 -8.19
CA ARG A 42 19.97 5.34 -9.58
C ARG A 42 18.78 5.21 -10.54
N ALA A 43 17.80 6.09 -10.37
CA ALA A 43 16.62 6.14 -11.24
C ALA A 43 17.03 6.29 -12.71
N PRO A 44 16.32 5.65 -13.66
CA PRO A 44 16.64 5.75 -15.07
C PRO A 44 16.43 7.20 -15.55
N LEU A 45 17.18 7.60 -16.57
CA LEU A 45 17.17 8.99 -17.08
C LEU A 45 15.76 9.53 -17.38
N PRO A 46 14.83 8.77 -18.02
CA PRO A 46 13.48 9.27 -18.27
C PRO A 46 12.71 9.63 -16.99
N VAL A 47 12.92 8.90 -15.89
CA VAL A 47 12.30 9.19 -14.58
C VAL A 47 12.92 10.42 -13.94
N LEU A 48 14.23 10.62 -14.07
CA LEU A 48 14.91 11.82 -13.58
C LEU A 48 14.44 13.07 -14.33
N VAL A 49 14.39 13.02 -15.66
CA VAL A 49 13.90 14.13 -16.49
C VAL A 49 12.43 14.42 -16.20
N ALA A 50 11.59 13.39 -16.09
CA ALA A 50 10.19 13.55 -15.68
C ALA A 50 10.08 14.23 -14.30
N GLY A 51 10.89 13.81 -13.31
CA GLY A 51 10.94 14.43 -12.00
C GLY A 51 11.36 15.91 -12.03
N VAL A 52 12.33 16.27 -12.87
CA VAL A 52 12.73 17.67 -13.08
C VAL A 52 11.59 18.48 -13.68
N LEU A 53 10.94 17.99 -14.73
CA LEU A 53 9.79 18.66 -15.35
C LEU A 53 8.63 18.86 -14.36
N MET A 54 8.34 17.86 -13.52
CA MET A 54 7.33 17.98 -12.45
C MET A 54 7.74 18.97 -11.34
N THR A 55 9.03 19.27 -11.19
CA THR A 55 9.53 20.23 -10.18
C THR A 55 9.34 21.68 -10.62
N VAL A 56 9.35 21.96 -11.92
CA VAL A 56 9.13 23.31 -12.48
C VAL A 56 7.83 23.96 -11.97
N PRO A 57 6.64 23.34 -12.08
CA PRO A 57 5.39 23.93 -11.59
C PRO A 57 5.34 24.04 -10.07
N VAL A 58 6.00 23.14 -9.34
CA VAL A 58 6.12 23.20 -7.88
C VAL A 58 6.89 24.44 -7.46
N LEU A 59 8.03 24.70 -8.11
CA LEU A 59 8.83 25.90 -7.87
C LEU A 59 8.06 27.16 -8.27
N ALA A 60 7.36 27.15 -9.40
CA ALA A 60 6.52 28.28 -9.82
C ALA A 60 5.44 28.62 -8.78
N LEU A 61 4.76 27.61 -8.22
CA LEU A 61 3.78 27.81 -7.14
C LEU A 61 4.42 28.32 -5.84
N ALA A 62 5.61 27.81 -5.49
CA ALA A 62 6.34 28.29 -4.32
C ALA A 62 6.77 29.76 -4.48
N VAL A 63 7.31 30.14 -5.64
CA VAL A 63 7.67 31.53 -5.95
C VAL A 63 6.42 32.42 -5.97
N ALA A 64 5.33 31.97 -6.60
CA ALA A 64 4.06 32.69 -6.62
C ALA A 64 3.50 32.92 -5.20
N SER A 65 3.64 31.93 -4.30
CA SER A 65 3.20 32.08 -2.91
C SER A 65 3.88 33.24 -2.19
N VAL A 66 5.16 33.45 -2.44
CA VAL A 66 5.94 34.56 -1.86
C VAL A 66 5.61 35.86 -2.57
N ALA A 67 5.53 35.83 -3.90
CA ALA A 67 5.27 36.99 -4.75
C ALA A 67 3.88 37.62 -4.53
N VAL A 68 2.87 36.82 -4.17
CA VAL A 68 1.51 37.32 -3.86
C VAL A 68 1.44 37.94 -2.46
N VAL A 69 2.18 37.39 -1.50
CA VAL A 69 2.16 37.85 -0.09
C VAL A 69 2.87 39.18 0.09
N LEU A 70 4.01 39.39 -0.57
CA LEU A 70 4.86 40.58 -0.43
C LEU A 70 4.12 41.92 -0.70
N PRO A 71 3.41 42.10 -1.83
CA PRO A 71 2.66 43.33 -2.11
C PRO A 71 1.38 43.46 -1.28
N GLY A 72 0.82 42.35 -0.81
CA GLY A 72 -0.44 42.33 -0.05
C GLY A 72 -0.35 43.11 1.26
N PHE A 73 0.81 43.05 1.94
CA PHE A 73 1.04 43.79 3.18
C PHE A 73 1.09 45.32 3.00
N SER A 74 1.47 45.78 1.80
CA SER A 74 1.47 47.22 1.47
C SER A 74 0.11 47.77 1.05
N ALA A 75 -0.88 46.91 0.81
CA ALA A 75 -2.18 47.29 0.22
C ALA A 75 -3.35 47.36 1.24
N GLY A 76 -3.06 47.25 2.54
CA GLY A 76 -4.05 47.32 3.63
C GLY A 76 -4.44 45.95 4.21
N PHE A 77 -5.13 45.95 5.36
CA PHE A 77 -5.37 44.74 6.17
C PHE A 77 -6.11 43.62 5.42
N TRP A 78 -7.23 43.93 4.77
CA TRP A 78 -8.04 42.92 4.08
C TRP A 78 -7.32 42.33 2.86
N GLN A 79 -6.62 43.16 2.09
CA GLN A 79 -5.82 42.73 0.96
C GLN A 79 -4.62 41.88 1.42
N GLY A 80 -3.97 42.26 2.52
CA GLY A 80 -2.92 41.48 3.16
C GLY A 80 -3.41 40.12 3.65
N LEU A 81 -4.58 40.07 4.31
CA LEU A 81 -5.19 38.83 4.76
C LEU A 81 -5.51 37.89 3.59
N PHE A 82 -6.12 38.41 2.52
CA PHE A 82 -6.42 37.62 1.32
C PHE A 82 -5.15 37.10 0.65
N SER A 83 -4.13 37.95 0.51
CA SER A 83 -2.84 37.59 -0.07
C SER A 83 -2.12 36.51 0.77
N CYS A 84 -2.20 36.58 2.10
CA CYS A 84 -1.69 35.57 3.01
C CYS A 84 -2.41 34.22 2.85
N LEU A 85 -3.75 34.22 2.80
CA LEU A 85 -4.53 33.00 2.61
C LEU A 85 -4.21 32.35 1.26
N LEU A 86 -4.16 33.15 0.19
CA LEU A 86 -3.79 32.67 -1.15
C LEU A 86 -2.35 32.15 -1.18
N GLY A 87 -1.41 32.85 -0.54
CA GLY A 87 -0.03 32.39 -0.37
C GLY A 87 0.06 31.04 0.34
N ILE A 88 -0.67 30.85 1.45
CA ILE A 88 -0.73 29.58 2.18
C ILE A 88 -1.28 28.45 1.29
N ILE A 89 -2.33 28.71 0.51
CA ILE A 89 -2.90 27.74 -0.43
C ILE A 89 -1.87 27.34 -1.48
N LEU A 90 -1.23 28.31 -2.14
CA LEU A 90 -0.21 28.06 -3.16
C LEU A 90 0.99 27.29 -2.60
N PHE A 91 1.45 27.66 -1.41
CA PHE A 91 2.55 26.98 -0.73
C PHE A 91 2.18 25.54 -0.33
N THR A 92 0.94 25.33 0.12
CA THR A 92 0.43 23.98 0.44
C THR A 92 0.35 23.11 -0.81
N LEU A 93 -0.14 23.65 -1.94
CA LEU A 93 -0.16 22.97 -3.23
C LEU A 93 1.26 22.65 -3.71
N ALA A 94 2.21 23.58 -3.56
CA ALA A 94 3.62 23.33 -3.84
C ALA A 94 4.19 22.20 -2.96
N GLY A 95 3.87 22.19 -1.66
CA GLY A 95 4.28 21.14 -0.74
C GLY A 95 3.74 19.76 -1.11
N LEU A 96 2.46 19.68 -1.50
CA LEU A 96 1.83 18.46 -2.01
C LEU A 96 2.43 18.02 -3.34
N GLY A 97 2.66 18.94 -4.27
CA GLY A 97 3.33 18.67 -5.54
C GLY A 97 4.75 18.15 -5.35
N TRP A 98 5.56 18.80 -4.50
CA TRP A 98 6.91 18.34 -4.16
C TRP A 98 6.91 16.95 -3.55
N ARG A 99 5.90 16.65 -2.72
CA ARG A 99 5.72 15.32 -2.15
C ARG A 99 5.40 14.27 -3.23
N GLY A 100 4.57 14.62 -4.21
CA GLY A 100 4.32 13.80 -5.41
C GLY A 100 5.61 13.49 -6.16
N VAL A 101 6.39 14.52 -6.52
CA VAL A 101 7.68 14.39 -7.21
C VAL A 101 8.61 13.42 -6.50
N LYS A 102 8.80 13.60 -5.19
CA LYS A 102 9.67 12.72 -4.40
C LYS A 102 9.19 11.27 -4.45
N ARG A 103 7.88 11.02 -4.35
CA ARG A 103 7.31 9.66 -4.35
C ARG A 103 7.39 9.02 -5.74
N THR A 104 7.21 9.76 -6.81
CA THR A 104 7.43 9.29 -8.19
C THR A 104 8.87 8.84 -8.41
N VAL A 105 9.84 9.68 -8.05
CA VAL A 105 11.26 9.37 -8.31
C VAL A 105 11.80 8.31 -7.34
N HIS A 106 11.37 8.34 -6.08
CA HIS A 106 11.98 7.54 -5.00
C HIS A 106 11.22 6.27 -4.63
N LEU A 107 9.91 6.24 -4.86
CA LEU A 107 9.01 5.11 -4.57
C LEU A 107 8.38 4.53 -5.84
N GLY A 108 8.59 5.13 -7.02
CA GLY A 108 7.96 4.69 -8.26
C GLY A 108 6.44 4.94 -8.31
N SER A 109 5.89 5.75 -7.41
CA SER A 109 4.45 6.05 -7.41
C SER A 109 4.14 7.17 -8.41
N TYR A 110 3.76 6.79 -9.64
CA TYR A 110 3.51 7.73 -10.72
C TYR A 110 2.21 8.50 -10.52
N ASP A 111 1.16 7.83 -10.03
CA ASP A 111 -0.12 8.45 -9.73
C ASP A 111 -0.01 9.61 -8.73
N ASP A 112 0.92 9.55 -7.79
CA ASP A 112 1.16 10.63 -6.83
C ASP A 112 1.83 11.87 -7.47
N GLY A 113 2.61 11.68 -8.55
CA GLY A 113 3.33 12.74 -9.25
C GLY A 113 2.43 13.66 -10.08
N PHE A 114 1.31 13.14 -10.59
CA PHE A 114 0.39 13.88 -11.47
C PHE A 114 -0.70 14.66 -10.72
N PHE A 115 -0.58 14.85 -9.40
CA PHE A 115 -1.55 15.64 -8.62
C PHE A 115 -1.81 17.04 -9.21
N LEU A 116 -0.77 17.81 -9.51
CA LEU A 116 -0.91 19.16 -10.08
C LEU A 116 -1.50 19.13 -11.49
N ALA A 117 -1.15 18.12 -12.30
CA ALA A 117 -1.70 17.95 -13.64
C ALA A 117 -3.21 17.65 -13.58
N ARG A 118 -3.65 16.76 -12.68
CA ARG A 118 -5.08 16.48 -12.45
C ARG A 118 -5.83 17.70 -11.90
N LEU A 119 -5.22 18.44 -10.98
CA LEU A 119 -5.80 19.68 -10.45
C LEU A 119 -5.96 20.73 -11.56
N SER A 120 -5.00 20.84 -12.48
CA SER A 120 -5.06 21.77 -13.61
C SER A 120 -6.17 21.44 -14.62
N LEU A 121 -6.56 20.17 -14.76
CA LEU A 121 -7.71 19.80 -15.60
C LEU A 121 -9.02 20.36 -15.04
N ILE A 122 -9.18 20.37 -13.71
CA ILE A 122 -10.33 21.00 -13.05
C ILE A 122 -10.32 22.51 -13.31
N GLY A 123 -9.15 23.14 -13.18
CA GLY A 123 -8.97 24.55 -13.52
C GLY A 123 -9.29 24.88 -14.98
N LEU A 124 -8.86 24.02 -15.91
CA LEU A 124 -9.13 24.16 -17.35
C LEU A 124 -10.63 24.16 -17.66
N VAL A 125 -11.42 23.31 -16.98
CA VAL A 125 -12.89 23.29 -17.14
C VAL A 125 -13.49 24.63 -16.70
N VAL A 126 -13.08 25.16 -15.55
CA VAL A 126 -13.59 26.46 -15.05
C VAL A 126 -13.24 27.59 -16.01
N VAL A 127 -11.99 27.65 -16.47
CA VAL A 127 -11.54 28.66 -17.44
C VAL A 127 -12.26 28.49 -18.79
N GLY A 128 -12.48 27.25 -19.23
CA GLY A 128 -13.20 26.96 -20.46
C GLY A 128 -14.65 27.44 -20.43
N VAL A 129 -15.36 27.21 -19.32
CA VAL A 129 -16.73 27.75 -19.13
C VAL A 129 -16.74 29.26 -19.13
N ALA A 130 -15.78 29.90 -18.44
CA ALA A 130 -15.66 31.36 -18.44
C ALA A 130 -15.37 31.92 -19.84
N ALA A 131 -14.48 31.28 -20.60
CA ALA A 131 -14.17 31.67 -21.97
C ALA A 131 -15.39 31.55 -22.90
N ILE A 132 -16.19 30.48 -22.78
CA ILE A 132 -17.44 30.31 -23.53
C ILE A 132 -18.43 31.43 -23.17
N ALA A 133 -18.55 31.79 -21.89
CA ALA A 133 -19.43 32.85 -21.44
C ALA A 133 -19.01 34.24 -21.98
N LEU A 134 -17.71 34.54 -22.04
CA LEU A 134 -17.17 35.80 -22.60
C LEU A 134 -17.42 35.89 -24.10
N VAL A 135 -17.18 34.80 -24.84
CA VAL A 135 -17.47 34.74 -26.29
C VAL A 135 -18.97 34.89 -26.55
N ALA A 136 -19.83 34.30 -25.71
CA ALA A 136 -21.27 34.45 -25.81
C ALA A 136 -21.75 35.90 -25.55
N GLN A 137 -20.96 36.69 -24.81
CA GLN A 137 -21.20 38.12 -24.57
C GLN A 137 -20.57 39.03 -25.65
N GLY A 138 -19.90 38.46 -26.65
CA GLY A 138 -19.28 39.20 -27.75
C GLY A 138 -17.95 39.85 -27.39
N GLU A 139 -17.31 39.47 -26.28
CA GLU A 139 -15.99 39.97 -25.90
C GLU A 139 -14.87 39.22 -26.63
N GLU A 140 -13.80 39.94 -26.99
CA GLU A 140 -12.60 39.34 -27.57
C GLU A 140 -11.83 38.54 -26.51
N MET A 141 -11.43 37.31 -26.86
CA MET A 141 -10.71 36.45 -25.92
C MET A 141 -9.26 36.90 -25.77
N PRO A 142 -8.77 37.23 -24.55
CA PRO A 142 -7.39 37.66 -24.37
C PRO A 142 -6.44 36.50 -24.65
N TRP A 143 -5.30 36.79 -25.30
CA TRP A 143 -4.29 35.78 -25.65
C TRP A 143 -3.75 34.99 -24.44
N THR A 144 -3.82 35.58 -23.25
CA THR A 144 -3.44 34.94 -21.98
C THR A 144 -4.29 33.70 -21.66
N MET A 145 -5.49 33.58 -22.22
CA MET A 145 -6.32 32.37 -22.11
C MET A 145 -5.68 31.16 -22.78
N ALA A 146 -4.82 31.36 -23.80
CA ALA A 146 -4.06 30.28 -24.43
C ALA A 146 -2.92 29.72 -23.55
N LEU A 147 -2.49 30.47 -22.52
CA LEU A 147 -1.48 30.00 -21.56
C LEU A 147 -2.01 28.87 -20.67
N VAL A 148 -3.32 28.82 -20.44
CA VAL A 148 -3.96 27.80 -19.61
C VAL A 148 -3.87 26.39 -20.23
N PRO A 149 -4.31 26.14 -21.48
CA PRO A 149 -4.13 24.84 -22.13
C PRO A 149 -2.65 24.50 -22.36
N ALA A 150 -1.79 25.49 -22.66
CA ALA A 150 -0.35 25.28 -22.76
C ALA A 150 0.27 24.82 -21.44
N GLY A 151 -0.15 25.42 -20.32
CA GLY A 151 0.26 25.02 -18.97
C GLY A 151 -0.21 23.62 -18.61
N VAL A 152 -1.45 23.26 -18.94
CA VAL A 152 -1.97 21.89 -18.77
C VAL A 152 -1.15 20.90 -19.60
N ALA A 153 -0.89 21.19 -20.88
CA ALA A 153 -0.07 20.33 -21.74
C ALA A 153 1.33 20.12 -21.17
N PHE A 154 1.96 21.18 -20.65
CA PHE A 154 3.26 21.10 -19.98
C PHE A 154 3.22 20.21 -18.73
N LEU A 155 2.18 20.33 -17.90
CA LEU A 155 2.01 19.51 -16.69
C LEU A 155 1.85 18.02 -17.00
N TRP A 156 1.36 17.67 -18.18
CA TRP A 156 1.22 16.28 -18.64
C TRP A 156 2.43 15.76 -19.42
N LEU A 157 3.35 16.63 -19.85
CA LEU A 157 4.57 16.24 -20.56
C LEU A 157 5.40 15.13 -19.89
N PRO A 158 5.54 15.10 -18.53
CA PRO A 158 6.24 14.00 -17.86
C PRO A 158 5.65 12.61 -18.17
N TRP A 159 4.36 12.51 -18.48
CA TRP A 159 3.70 11.24 -18.79
C TRP A 159 4.34 10.55 -19.99
N VAL A 160 4.69 11.31 -21.03
CA VAL A 160 5.32 10.81 -22.25
C VAL A 160 6.67 10.14 -21.93
N LEU A 161 7.47 10.77 -21.07
CA LEU A 161 8.75 10.21 -20.64
C LEU A 161 8.59 8.94 -19.81
N LEU A 162 7.54 8.87 -19.00
CA LEU A 162 7.23 7.71 -18.16
C LEU A 162 6.66 6.52 -18.95
N GLN A 163 6.33 6.69 -20.24
CA GLN A 163 5.98 5.59 -21.14
C GLN A 163 7.20 4.81 -21.66
N ASN A 164 8.42 5.30 -21.43
CA ASN A 164 9.63 4.56 -21.78
C ASN A 164 9.71 3.25 -20.98
N ASP A 165 10.17 2.15 -21.60
CA ASP A 165 10.23 0.83 -20.95
C ASP A 165 11.05 0.83 -19.66
N ALA A 166 12.15 1.59 -19.64
CA ALA A 166 12.97 1.74 -18.43
C ALA A 166 12.23 2.45 -17.29
N ALA A 167 11.35 3.41 -17.63
CA ALA A 167 10.48 4.06 -16.66
C ALA A 167 9.35 3.13 -16.22
N ARG A 168 8.67 2.44 -17.13
CA ARG A 168 7.60 1.50 -16.76
C ARG A 168 8.07 0.38 -15.83
N ALA A 169 9.31 -0.08 -15.97
CA ALA A 169 9.91 -1.06 -15.06
C ALA A 169 10.33 -0.48 -13.70
N TRP A 170 10.47 0.84 -13.58
CA TRP A 170 11.03 1.50 -12.40
C TRP A 170 10.28 1.23 -11.09
N PRO A 171 8.94 1.28 -11.03
CA PRO A 171 8.22 1.01 -9.78
C PRO A 171 8.53 -0.38 -9.23
N GLN A 172 8.55 -1.38 -10.11
CA GLN A 172 8.89 -2.76 -9.76
C GLN A 172 10.35 -2.87 -9.28
N GLN A 173 11.29 -2.19 -9.96
CA GLN A 173 12.70 -2.17 -9.53
C GLN A 173 12.89 -1.51 -8.16
N VAL A 174 12.16 -0.43 -7.87
CA VAL A 174 12.20 0.22 -6.55
C VAL A 174 11.65 -0.70 -5.47
N GLU A 175 10.55 -1.39 -5.76
CA GLU A 175 9.93 -2.33 -4.84
C GLU A 175 10.81 -3.58 -4.62
N LEU A 176 11.53 -4.10 -5.62
CA LEU A 176 12.50 -5.19 -5.40
C LEU A 176 13.74 -4.75 -4.60
N ARG A 177 14.08 -3.46 -4.64
CA ARG A 177 15.24 -2.93 -3.90
C ARG A 177 14.92 -2.50 -2.49
N ARG A 178 13.67 -2.14 -2.18
CA ARG A 178 13.25 -1.53 -0.92
C ARG A 178 11.99 -2.11 -0.30
N GLY A 179 11.31 -2.96 -1.04
CA GLY A 179 10.16 -3.71 -0.57
C GLY A 179 10.59 -4.72 0.48
N VAL A 180 9.57 -5.35 1.04
CA VAL A 180 9.71 -6.25 2.19
C VAL A 180 10.62 -7.40 1.82
N ARG A 181 11.68 -7.61 2.61
CA ARG A 181 12.54 -8.77 2.48
C ARG A 181 11.83 -10.04 2.94
N VAL A 182 11.71 -11.01 2.04
CA VAL A 182 11.12 -12.32 2.29
C VAL A 182 12.11 -13.42 1.90
N ALA A 183 12.10 -14.52 2.66
CA ALA A 183 13.03 -15.63 2.49
C ALA A 183 12.69 -16.50 1.28
N ASP A 184 11.40 -16.69 1.00
CA ASP A 184 10.94 -17.57 -0.06
C ASP A 184 9.53 -17.20 -0.58
N ALA A 185 9.07 -17.97 -1.57
CA ALA A 185 7.76 -17.84 -2.18
C ALA A 185 6.61 -18.04 -1.19
N GLU A 186 6.77 -18.91 -0.18
CA GLU A 186 5.74 -19.13 0.84
C GLU A 186 5.57 -17.89 1.71
N GLN A 187 6.69 -17.29 2.12
CA GLN A 187 6.67 -16.06 2.89
C GLN A 187 6.14 -14.87 2.06
N ALA A 188 6.40 -14.84 0.75
CA ALA A 188 5.80 -13.87 -0.16
C ALA A 188 4.28 -14.03 -0.23
N ALA A 189 3.77 -15.27 -0.31
CA ALA A 189 2.33 -15.56 -0.33
C ALA A 189 1.57 -15.01 0.89
N CYS A 190 2.27 -14.77 2.00
CA CYS A 190 1.70 -14.20 3.22
C CYS A 190 1.55 -12.67 3.20
N LEU A 191 2.22 -11.96 2.29
CA LEU A 191 2.20 -10.49 2.21
C LEU A 191 0.78 -9.88 2.17
N PRO A 192 -0.19 -10.43 1.40
CA PRO A 192 -1.55 -9.92 1.36
C PRO A 192 -2.24 -9.87 2.74
N GLY A 193 -1.92 -10.84 3.61
CA GLY A 193 -2.48 -10.91 4.96
C GLY A 193 -1.85 -9.90 5.94
N VAL A 194 -0.61 -9.46 5.69
CA VAL A 194 0.18 -8.63 6.62
C VAL A 194 0.45 -7.22 6.10
N ARG A 195 -0.16 -6.84 4.98
CA ARG A 195 -0.03 -5.49 4.40
C ARG A 195 -1.41 -4.87 4.20
N VAL A 196 -1.44 -3.54 4.26
CA VAL A 196 -2.70 -2.79 4.13
C VAL A 196 -3.03 -2.69 2.65
N HIS A 197 -4.23 -3.10 2.27
CA HIS A 197 -4.70 -2.87 0.92
C HIS A 197 -4.98 -1.37 0.70
N THR A 198 -4.96 -0.89 -0.54
CA THR A 198 -5.21 0.52 -0.86
C THR A 198 -6.60 1.00 -0.41
N CYS A 199 -7.57 0.09 -0.26
CA CYS A 199 -8.90 0.39 0.30
C CYS A 199 -8.88 0.65 1.82
N GLY A 200 -7.72 0.58 2.47
CA GLY A 200 -7.55 0.76 3.92
C GLY A 200 -7.88 -0.48 4.74
N ALA A 201 -8.41 -1.53 4.11
CA ALA A 201 -8.67 -2.81 4.76
C ALA A 201 -7.34 -3.47 5.20
N PHE A 202 -7.31 -3.88 6.46
CA PHE A 202 -6.21 -4.58 7.08
C PHE A 202 -6.68 -5.98 7.43
N GLY A 203 -5.95 -7.02 6.99
CA GLY A 203 -6.17 -8.36 7.51
C GLY A 203 -7.55 -8.96 7.24
N TYR A 204 -8.27 -8.51 6.21
CA TYR A 204 -9.52 -9.17 5.87
C TYR A 204 -9.25 -10.40 5.03
N ALA A 205 -9.38 -11.54 5.71
CA ALA A 205 -9.33 -12.92 5.24
C ALA A 205 -8.13 -13.24 4.35
N TYR A 206 -7.43 -14.31 4.69
CA TYR A 206 -6.66 -15.05 3.69
C TYR A 206 -7.47 -15.06 2.38
N PRO A 207 -6.89 -14.63 1.24
CA PRO A 207 -7.68 -14.39 0.04
C PRO A 207 -8.52 -15.63 -0.26
N ALA A 208 -9.79 -15.42 -0.66
CA ALA A 208 -10.75 -16.51 -0.89
C ALA A 208 -10.22 -17.59 -1.85
N GLN A 209 -9.20 -17.22 -2.63
CA GLN A 209 -8.38 -18.08 -3.45
C GLN A 209 -6.90 -17.89 -3.07
N PRO A 210 -6.07 -18.95 -3.17
CA PRO A 210 -4.64 -18.82 -2.93
C PRO A 210 -4.02 -17.77 -3.86
N PRO A 211 -3.12 -16.91 -3.36
CA PRO A 211 -2.50 -15.90 -4.20
C PRO A 211 -1.59 -16.55 -5.24
N GLU A 212 -1.56 -15.99 -6.44
CA GLU A 212 -0.62 -16.38 -7.49
C GLU A 212 0.75 -15.78 -7.16
N VAL A 213 1.76 -16.63 -6.98
CA VAL A 213 3.13 -16.20 -6.65
C VAL A 213 4.05 -16.51 -7.83
N VAL A 214 4.57 -15.45 -8.46
CA VAL A 214 5.40 -15.53 -9.67
C VAL A 214 6.80 -14.99 -9.35
N PRO A 215 7.88 -15.76 -9.60
CA PRO A 215 9.23 -15.25 -9.43
C PRO A 215 9.50 -14.08 -10.39
N VAL A 216 10.13 -13.03 -9.88
CA VAL A 216 10.53 -11.86 -10.67
C VAL A 216 12.00 -11.57 -10.45
N HIS A 217 12.70 -11.28 -11.54
CA HIS A 217 14.13 -11.02 -11.52
C HIS A 217 14.39 -9.77 -12.34
N ASP A 218 15.18 -8.87 -11.78
CA ASP A 218 15.73 -7.72 -12.48
C ASP A 218 17.26 -7.71 -12.38
N ARG A 219 17.90 -6.76 -13.08
CA ARG A 219 19.36 -6.58 -13.08
C ARG A 219 19.96 -6.18 -11.72
N HIS A 220 19.14 -5.99 -10.68
CA HIS A 220 19.50 -5.45 -9.37
C HIS A 220 18.96 -6.27 -8.19
N GLY A 221 18.17 -7.31 -8.43
CA GLY A 221 17.57 -8.15 -7.40
C GLY A 221 16.57 -9.17 -7.95
N SER A 222 16.25 -10.13 -7.09
CA SER A 222 15.20 -11.12 -7.31
C SER A 222 14.12 -10.97 -6.25
N GLY A 223 12.97 -11.58 -6.49
CA GLY A 223 11.86 -11.60 -5.56
C GLY A 223 10.65 -12.33 -6.12
N TRP A 224 9.49 -12.05 -5.54
CA TRP A 224 8.22 -12.67 -5.91
C TRP A 224 7.14 -11.61 -6.06
N ARG A 225 6.41 -11.70 -7.16
CA ARG A 225 5.17 -10.99 -7.42
C ARG A 225 4.02 -11.82 -6.90
N VAL A 226 3.18 -11.21 -6.08
CA VAL A 226 2.03 -11.85 -5.43
C VAL A 226 0.78 -11.18 -5.93
N ARG A 227 -0.03 -11.89 -6.70
CA ARG A 227 -1.32 -11.42 -7.22
C ARG A 227 -2.46 -12.07 -6.47
N TYR A 228 -3.44 -11.26 -6.08
CA TYR A 228 -4.58 -11.73 -5.29
C TYR A 228 -5.79 -10.82 -5.47
N THR A 229 -6.96 -11.30 -5.08
CA THR A 229 -8.18 -10.49 -4.99
C THR A 229 -8.39 -10.05 -3.55
N CYS A 230 -8.59 -8.75 -3.32
CA CYS A 230 -8.81 -8.23 -1.97
C CYS A 230 -10.13 -8.77 -1.40
N GLY A 231 -10.07 -9.54 -0.30
CA GLY A 231 -11.28 -10.09 0.34
C GLY A 231 -12.25 -9.04 0.90
N ALA A 232 -11.82 -7.79 1.08
CA ALA A 232 -12.67 -6.71 1.59
C ALA A 232 -13.42 -5.94 0.50
N CYS A 233 -12.79 -5.68 -0.66
CA CYS A 233 -13.38 -4.86 -1.72
C CYS A 233 -13.54 -5.58 -3.07
N GLY A 234 -13.07 -6.82 -3.20
CA GLY A 234 -13.18 -7.61 -4.43
C GLY A 234 -12.25 -7.18 -5.57
N GLU A 235 -11.45 -6.13 -5.38
CA GLU A 235 -10.54 -5.61 -6.40
C GLU A 235 -9.28 -6.47 -6.53
N PRO A 236 -8.75 -6.68 -7.75
CA PRO A 236 -7.46 -7.33 -7.95
C PRO A 236 -6.34 -6.42 -7.41
N ALA A 237 -5.37 -7.04 -6.76
CA ALA A 237 -4.20 -6.39 -6.18
C ALA A 237 -2.92 -7.18 -6.45
N GLU A 238 -1.82 -6.45 -6.47
CA GLU A 238 -0.47 -6.99 -6.64
C GLU A 238 0.44 -6.43 -5.54
N GLN A 239 1.30 -7.29 -4.99
CA GLN A 239 2.37 -6.91 -4.05
C GLN A 239 3.68 -7.56 -4.48
N LEU A 240 4.81 -6.91 -4.20
CA LEU A 240 6.13 -7.49 -4.44
C LEU A 240 6.86 -7.74 -3.11
N GLY A 241 7.38 -8.96 -2.97
CA GLY A 241 8.34 -9.33 -1.92
C GLY A 241 9.74 -9.41 -2.52
N ALA A 242 10.71 -8.73 -1.92
CA ALA A 242 12.09 -8.80 -2.36
C ALA A 242 12.79 -10.00 -1.73
N ALA A 243 13.60 -10.72 -2.50
CA ALA A 243 14.40 -11.81 -1.96
C ALA A 243 15.39 -11.30 -0.91
N LEU A 244 15.59 -12.12 0.12
CA LEU A 244 16.66 -11.92 1.09
C LEU A 244 18.01 -12.01 0.41
N ARG A 245 18.90 -11.07 0.76
CA ARG A 245 20.31 -11.20 0.45
C ARG A 245 20.99 -12.05 1.53
N GLU A 246 22.14 -12.60 1.17
CA GLU A 246 22.98 -13.34 2.11
C GLU A 246 23.30 -12.49 3.35
N GLY A 247 23.02 -13.03 4.54
CA GLY A 247 23.22 -12.35 5.81
C GLY A 247 22.11 -11.36 6.23
N GLU A 248 21.08 -11.12 5.40
CA GLU A 248 19.91 -10.34 5.80
C GLU A 248 18.89 -11.20 6.56
N THR A 249 18.09 -10.58 7.44
CA THR A 249 16.96 -11.23 8.12
C THR A 249 15.63 -10.87 7.44
N PRO A 250 14.66 -11.80 7.35
CA PRO A 250 13.34 -11.48 6.82
C PRO A 250 12.68 -10.31 7.57
N GLU A 251 12.03 -9.41 6.84
CA GLU A 251 11.39 -8.19 7.37
C GLU A 251 9.93 -8.40 7.79
N LEU A 252 9.45 -9.65 7.84
CA LEU A 252 8.21 -9.97 8.56
C LEU A 252 8.49 -9.94 10.06
N GLY A 253 8.06 -8.87 10.74
CA GLY A 253 8.28 -8.75 12.18
C GLY A 253 7.29 -9.55 13.02
N GLY A 254 7.49 -9.56 14.34
CA GLY A 254 6.74 -10.41 15.27
C GLY A 254 5.21 -10.23 15.21
N SER A 255 4.70 -9.02 15.00
CA SER A 255 3.27 -8.77 14.81
C SER A 255 2.71 -9.32 13.49
N ASP A 256 3.50 -9.28 12.41
CA ASP A 256 3.10 -9.83 11.10
C ASP A 256 3.03 -11.37 11.20
N LEU A 257 4.02 -11.97 11.88
CA LEU A 257 4.07 -13.40 12.18
C LEU A 257 2.90 -13.83 13.08
N TRP A 258 2.66 -13.13 14.19
CA TRP A 258 1.53 -13.44 15.07
C TRP A 258 0.19 -13.40 14.33
N TRP A 259 -0.03 -12.36 13.52
CA TRP A 259 -1.23 -12.20 12.72
C TRP A 259 -1.45 -13.36 11.74
N LEU A 260 -0.40 -13.78 11.03
CA LEU A 260 -0.46 -14.94 10.13
C LEU A 260 -0.80 -16.24 10.88
N GLY A 261 -0.25 -16.42 12.08
CA GLY A 261 -0.60 -17.54 12.95
C GLY A 261 -2.08 -17.54 13.36
N GLU A 262 -2.60 -16.38 13.76
CA GLU A 262 -4.03 -16.22 14.11
C GLU A 262 -4.94 -16.43 12.89
N GLN A 263 -4.53 -16.01 11.69
CA GLN A 263 -5.29 -16.26 10.47
C GLN A 263 -5.32 -17.74 10.11
N ALA A 264 -4.19 -18.45 10.22
CA ALA A 264 -4.16 -19.91 10.04
C ALA A 264 -5.10 -20.62 11.02
N ASP A 265 -5.15 -20.12 12.26
CA ASP A 265 -6.07 -20.61 13.30
C ASP A 265 -7.54 -20.36 12.90
N GLN A 266 -7.89 -19.18 12.39
CA GLN A 266 -9.25 -18.82 11.97
C GLN A 266 -9.74 -19.67 10.80
N VAL A 267 -8.91 -19.84 9.76
CA VAL A 267 -9.18 -20.66 8.58
C VAL A 267 -9.69 -22.06 8.95
N CYS A 268 -9.12 -22.65 10.00
CA CYS A 268 -9.45 -24.00 10.44
C CYS A 268 -10.52 -24.07 11.56
N GLN A 269 -10.94 -22.93 12.11
CA GLN A 269 -11.86 -22.86 13.24
C GLN A 269 -13.24 -22.28 12.91
N SER A 270 -13.40 -21.52 11.83
CA SER A 270 -14.64 -20.79 11.58
C SER A 270 -15.47 -21.39 10.45
N ALA A 271 -16.27 -22.40 10.78
CA ALA A 271 -17.62 -22.51 10.22
C ALA A 271 -18.59 -22.01 11.30
N PRO A 272 -19.18 -20.80 11.17
CA PRO A 272 -20.23 -20.38 12.07
C PRO A 272 -21.37 -21.39 11.99
N THR A 273 -21.52 -22.20 13.03
CA THR A 273 -22.57 -23.21 13.10
C THR A 273 -23.60 -22.70 14.08
N GLU A 274 -24.82 -22.51 13.61
CA GLU A 274 -25.93 -22.17 14.49
C GLU A 274 -26.35 -23.42 15.26
N VAL A 275 -26.17 -23.39 16.58
CA VAL A 275 -26.59 -24.44 17.51
C VAL A 275 -27.57 -23.79 18.47
N ASP A 276 -28.83 -24.24 18.44
CA ASP A 276 -29.91 -23.72 19.30
C ASP A 276 -30.12 -22.20 19.19
N GLY A 277 -30.07 -21.65 17.97
CA GLY A 277 -30.25 -20.22 17.72
C GLY A 277 -29.05 -19.35 18.13
N ARG A 278 -27.91 -19.97 18.48
CA ARG A 278 -26.66 -19.29 18.83
C ARG A 278 -25.58 -19.64 17.82
N LEU A 279 -24.88 -18.62 17.33
CA LEU A 279 -23.67 -18.77 16.53
C LEU A 279 -22.54 -19.31 17.42
N VAL A 280 -22.21 -20.58 17.27
CA VAL A 280 -21.07 -21.21 17.94
C VAL A 280 -19.97 -21.45 16.92
N VAL A 281 -18.79 -20.91 17.19
CA VAL A 281 -17.58 -21.22 16.42
C VAL A 281 -17.09 -22.57 16.91
N ARG A 282 -17.30 -23.63 16.11
CA ARG A 282 -16.83 -24.99 16.42
C ARG A 282 -15.59 -25.29 15.58
N PRO A 283 -14.58 -25.98 16.13
CA PRO A 283 -13.46 -26.47 15.34
C PRO A 283 -13.97 -27.27 14.15
N VAL A 284 -13.53 -26.94 12.94
CA VAL A 284 -13.96 -27.63 11.73
C VAL A 284 -13.35 -29.02 11.74
N SER A 285 -14.18 -30.07 11.70
CA SER A 285 -13.69 -31.45 11.57
C SER A 285 -13.05 -31.62 10.18
N PRO A 286 -11.80 -32.13 10.07
CA PRO A 286 -11.17 -32.36 8.76
C PRO A 286 -12.02 -33.24 7.85
N ALA A 287 -12.72 -34.22 8.43
CA ALA A 287 -13.58 -35.15 7.69
C ALA A 287 -14.83 -34.48 7.07
N ALA A 288 -15.22 -33.30 7.56
CA ALA A 288 -16.39 -32.56 7.07
C ALA A 288 -16.06 -31.57 5.94
N LEU A 289 -14.78 -31.40 5.59
CA LEU A 289 -14.35 -30.51 4.53
C LEU A 289 -14.23 -31.24 3.18
N ASP A 290 -14.57 -30.57 2.10
CA ASP A 290 -14.22 -31.03 0.75
C ASP A 290 -12.70 -30.96 0.52
N ASP A 291 -12.20 -31.63 -0.52
CA ASP A 291 -10.76 -31.82 -0.75
C ASP A 291 -9.99 -30.50 -0.94
N GLU A 292 -10.56 -29.53 -1.66
CA GLU A 292 -9.92 -28.23 -1.90
C GLU A 292 -9.77 -27.40 -0.61
N PRO A 293 -10.84 -27.17 0.19
CA PRO A 293 -10.73 -26.57 1.52
C PRO A 293 -9.79 -27.33 2.48
N LEU A 294 -9.78 -28.67 2.43
CA LEU A 294 -8.91 -29.50 3.26
C LEU A 294 -7.43 -29.25 2.94
N VAL A 295 -7.05 -29.27 1.66
CA VAL A 295 -5.68 -28.98 1.20
C VAL A 295 -5.27 -27.56 1.55
N TRP A 296 -6.19 -26.60 1.45
CA TRP A 296 -5.92 -25.22 1.81
C TRP A 296 -5.68 -25.05 3.32
N CYS A 297 -6.48 -25.67 4.19
CA CYS A 297 -6.27 -25.70 5.63
C CYS A 297 -4.91 -26.30 6.01
N VAL A 298 -4.48 -27.38 5.35
CA VAL A 298 -3.13 -27.96 5.55
C VAL A 298 -2.03 -26.93 5.23
N ARG A 299 -2.14 -26.22 4.11
CA ARG A 299 -1.17 -25.17 3.73
C ARG A 299 -1.14 -24.03 4.74
N ALA A 300 -2.31 -23.55 5.17
CA ALA A 300 -2.43 -22.49 6.16
C ALA A 300 -1.81 -22.91 7.51
N LEU A 301 -2.10 -24.12 8.00
CA LEU A 301 -1.55 -24.65 9.25
C LEU A 301 -0.03 -24.87 9.19
N ARG A 302 0.52 -25.36 8.07
CA ARG A 302 1.97 -25.45 7.87
C ARG A 302 2.63 -24.07 7.96
N GLY A 303 2.06 -23.06 7.29
CA GLY A 303 2.47 -21.67 7.40
C GLY A 303 2.40 -21.16 8.84
N GLY A 304 1.28 -21.42 9.53
CA GLY A 304 1.07 -21.05 10.93
C GLY A 304 2.11 -21.67 11.88
N VAL A 305 2.40 -22.97 11.76
CA VAL A 305 3.45 -23.65 12.53
C VAL A 305 4.82 -23.00 12.30
N ARG A 306 5.21 -22.84 11.04
CA ARG A 306 6.49 -22.23 10.64
C ARG A 306 6.65 -20.81 11.20
N VAL A 307 5.61 -20.00 11.06
CA VAL A 307 5.57 -18.62 11.54
C VAL A 307 5.63 -18.54 13.07
N THR A 308 4.99 -19.48 13.77
CA THR A 308 5.04 -19.56 15.25
C THR A 308 6.43 -19.95 15.74
N GLN A 309 7.10 -20.87 15.04
CA GLN A 309 8.49 -21.24 15.31
C GLN A 309 9.43 -20.04 15.08
N GLN A 310 9.24 -19.29 14.00
CA GLN A 310 9.98 -18.04 13.75
C GLN A 310 9.74 -17.02 14.87
N LEU A 311 8.50 -16.88 15.34
CA LEU A 311 8.17 -15.97 16.43
C LEU A 311 8.78 -16.41 17.78
N LEU A 312 8.83 -17.71 18.06
CA LEU A 312 9.53 -18.27 19.22
C LEU A 312 11.04 -18.02 19.15
N ALA A 313 11.65 -18.17 17.97
CA ALA A 313 13.07 -17.89 17.76
C ALA A 313 13.44 -16.41 18.00
N LEU A 314 12.47 -15.49 17.94
CA LEU A 314 12.71 -14.08 18.29
C LEU A 314 12.82 -13.85 19.81
N VAL A 315 12.37 -14.79 20.64
CA VAL A 315 12.46 -14.74 22.11
C VAL A 315 13.87 -15.16 22.54
N PRO A 316 14.69 -14.25 23.11
CA PRO A 316 16.02 -14.60 23.62
C PRO A 316 15.98 -15.76 24.62
N GLU A 317 17.06 -16.53 24.71
CA GLU A 317 17.23 -17.52 25.78
C GLU A 317 17.11 -16.85 27.16
N GLY A 318 16.33 -17.47 28.06
CA GLY A 318 16.06 -16.93 29.40
C GLY A 318 15.03 -15.78 29.46
N ALA A 319 14.44 -15.36 28.33
CA ALA A 319 13.39 -14.34 28.30
C ALA A 319 11.98 -14.94 28.15
N ASP A 320 11.02 -14.33 28.84
CA ASP A 320 9.62 -14.80 28.86
C ASP A 320 8.77 -14.26 27.71
N LYS A 321 9.27 -13.28 26.94
CA LYS A 321 8.52 -12.64 25.84
C LYS A 321 9.43 -12.08 24.76
N VAL A 322 8.86 -11.90 23.56
CA VAL A 322 9.54 -11.19 22.46
C VAL A 322 9.82 -9.74 22.90
N PRO A 323 11.08 -9.27 22.83
CA PRO A 323 11.42 -7.88 23.14
C PRO A 323 10.66 -6.90 22.24
N GLY A 324 10.23 -5.75 22.78
CA GLY A 324 9.47 -4.72 22.02
C GLY A 324 10.16 -4.21 20.75
N MET A 325 11.50 -4.27 20.70
CA MET A 325 12.27 -3.92 19.48
C MET A 325 12.22 -5.01 18.40
N ARG A 326 11.91 -6.26 18.77
CA ARG A 326 11.76 -7.42 17.87
C ARG A 326 10.30 -7.75 17.56
N THR A 327 9.36 -7.18 18.33
CA THR A 327 7.93 -7.25 18.02
C THR A 327 7.57 -6.43 16.79
N ALA A 328 8.28 -5.31 16.60
CA ALA A 328 8.01 -4.39 15.50
C ALA A 328 8.56 -4.92 14.18
N GLY A 329 7.65 -5.36 13.32
CA GLY A 329 7.80 -5.25 11.86
C GLY A 329 7.09 -3.97 11.39
N ARG A 330 5.76 -4.06 11.28
CA ARG A 330 4.85 -2.92 11.01
C ARG A 330 5.01 -1.74 11.99
N THR A 331 4.79 -0.52 11.50
CA THR A 331 4.09 0.52 12.27
C THR A 331 2.66 0.03 12.50
N VAL A 332 2.44 -0.62 13.64
CA VAL A 332 1.11 -1.01 14.10
C VAL A 332 0.41 0.28 14.59
N PRO A 333 -0.87 0.52 14.25
CA PRO A 333 -1.60 1.63 14.84
C PRO A 333 -1.54 1.50 16.37
N VAL A 334 -1.31 2.63 17.05
CA VAL A 334 -0.86 2.71 18.45
C VAL A 334 -1.81 2.00 19.42
N ASP A 335 -3.07 1.82 19.02
CA ASP A 335 -4.14 1.14 19.75
C ASP A 335 -3.99 -0.40 19.83
N GLN A 336 -3.12 -1.02 19.04
CA GLN A 336 -2.89 -2.48 19.04
C GLN A 336 -1.52 -2.91 19.58
N VAL A 337 -0.72 -1.97 20.11
CA VAL A 337 0.72 -2.15 20.42
C VAL A 337 1.02 -2.95 21.70
N THR A 338 0.02 -3.42 22.46
CA THR A 338 0.24 -3.95 23.82
C THR A 338 -0.05 -5.43 24.05
N ARG A 339 -0.03 -6.29 23.01
CA ARG A 339 0.02 -7.75 23.26
C ARG A 339 1.46 -8.22 23.41
N ALA A 340 1.89 -8.43 24.66
CA ALA A 340 3.16 -9.09 24.93
C ALA A 340 3.13 -10.52 24.40
N PHE A 341 3.92 -10.84 23.37
CA PHE A 341 4.07 -12.20 22.84
C PHE A 341 4.91 -13.04 23.82
N ARG A 342 4.24 -13.68 24.77
CA ARG A 342 4.89 -14.50 25.79
C ARG A 342 5.24 -15.88 25.25
N ARG A 343 6.37 -16.43 25.70
CA ARG A 343 6.90 -17.73 25.29
C ARG A 343 5.89 -18.86 25.54
N ASP A 344 5.30 -18.90 26.74
CA ASP A 344 4.28 -19.89 27.14
C ASP A 344 3.09 -19.94 26.15
N THR A 345 2.61 -18.77 25.75
CA THR A 345 1.46 -18.59 24.85
C THR A 345 1.81 -19.05 23.44
N LEU A 346 3.04 -18.76 23.00
CA LEU A 346 3.56 -19.18 21.71
C LEU A 346 3.80 -20.69 21.62
N GLU A 347 4.31 -21.31 22.69
CA GLU A 347 4.49 -22.76 22.79
C GLU A 347 3.14 -23.49 22.81
N GLN A 348 2.16 -22.98 23.55
CA GLN A 348 0.79 -23.50 23.53
C GLN A 348 0.16 -23.39 22.14
N ALA A 349 0.32 -22.24 21.47
CA ALA A 349 -0.18 -22.04 20.11
C ALA A 349 0.51 -22.97 19.11
N LEU A 350 1.83 -23.17 19.23
CA LEU A 350 2.60 -24.08 18.38
C LEU A 350 2.09 -25.52 18.54
N SER A 351 1.95 -26.00 19.78
CA SER A 351 1.45 -27.34 20.09
C SER A 351 0.04 -27.55 19.53
N ARG A 352 -0.86 -26.58 19.72
CA ARG A 352 -2.22 -26.61 19.15
C ARG A 352 -2.21 -26.71 17.62
N ARG A 353 -1.43 -25.86 16.95
CA ARG A 353 -1.33 -25.84 15.48
C ARG A 353 -0.74 -27.13 14.92
N GLN A 354 0.29 -27.69 15.58
CA GLN A 354 0.85 -28.99 15.22
C GLN A 354 -0.17 -30.12 15.38
N GLY A 355 -0.96 -30.12 16.45
CA GLY A 355 -2.04 -31.10 16.65
C GLY A 355 -3.11 -31.02 15.56
N TRP A 356 -3.51 -29.81 15.16
CA TRP A 356 -4.44 -29.62 14.04
C TRP A 356 -3.83 -30.04 12.71
N LEU A 357 -2.60 -29.61 12.42
CA LEU A 357 -1.92 -30.00 11.18
C LEU A 357 -1.85 -31.52 11.04
N ALA A 358 -1.48 -32.23 12.10
CA ALA A 358 -1.44 -33.69 12.11
C ALA A 358 -2.81 -34.32 11.82
N SER A 359 -3.88 -33.74 12.37
CA SER A 359 -5.26 -34.21 12.16
C SER A 359 -5.72 -34.01 10.70
N PHE A 360 -5.42 -32.85 10.11
CA PHE A 360 -5.75 -32.55 8.73
C PHE A 360 -4.91 -33.39 7.74
N GLU A 361 -3.62 -33.58 8.00
CA GLU A 361 -2.74 -34.44 7.18
C GLU A 361 -3.11 -35.93 7.27
N ALA A 362 -3.62 -36.38 8.42
CA ALA A 362 -4.16 -37.74 8.56
C ALA A 362 -5.39 -37.93 7.66
N GLU A 363 -6.28 -36.96 7.60
CA GLU A 363 -7.48 -37.01 6.75
C GLU A 363 -7.14 -36.99 5.25
N VAL A 364 -6.21 -36.13 4.82
CA VAL A 364 -5.71 -36.13 3.43
C VAL A 364 -5.15 -37.50 3.07
N ARG A 365 -4.34 -38.11 3.94
CA ARG A 365 -3.79 -39.47 3.72
C ARG A 365 -4.88 -40.54 3.68
N ARG A 366 -5.88 -40.45 4.55
CA ARG A 366 -7.03 -41.39 4.56
C ARG A 366 -7.77 -41.36 3.22
N ARG A 367 -8.02 -40.17 2.66
CA ARG A 367 -8.69 -40.02 1.35
C ARG A 367 -7.83 -40.52 0.20
N ALA A 368 -6.54 -40.21 0.21
CA ALA A 368 -5.60 -40.72 -0.79
C ALA A 368 -5.48 -42.26 -0.77
N GLY A 369 -5.58 -42.88 0.41
CA GLY A 369 -5.59 -44.35 0.57
C GLY A 369 -6.95 -45.02 0.34
N ALA A 370 -8.04 -44.24 0.20
CA ALA A 370 -9.38 -44.74 -0.08
C ALA A 370 -9.71 -44.80 -1.58
N VAL A 371 -8.81 -44.30 -2.44
CA VAL A 371 -8.89 -44.51 -3.89
C VAL A 371 -8.33 -45.91 -4.19
N PRO A 372 -9.15 -46.90 -4.57
CA PRO A 372 -8.62 -48.20 -4.95
C PRO A 372 -7.74 -48.05 -6.21
N PRO A 373 -6.66 -48.85 -6.35
CA PRO A 373 -5.93 -48.88 -7.61
C PRO A 373 -6.91 -49.28 -8.71
N VAL A 374 -7.08 -48.40 -9.70
CA VAL A 374 -7.81 -48.74 -10.92
C VAL A 374 -6.93 -49.72 -11.70
N GLY A 375 -7.26 -51.00 -11.60
CA GLY A 375 -6.69 -52.09 -12.39
C GLY A 375 -5.61 -52.90 -11.68
N ALA A 376 -5.99 -54.07 -11.18
CA ALA A 376 -5.17 -55.26 -11.14
C ALA A 376 -5.99 -56.41 -11.73
#